data_AF-A0A841DYB0-F1
#
_entry.id   AF-A0A841DYB0-F1
#
_cell.length_a   1.000
_cell.length_b   1.000
_cell.length_c   1.000
_cell.angle_alpha   90.00
_cell.angle_beta   90.00
_cell.angle_gamma   90.00
#
_symmetry.space_group_name_H-M   'P 1'
#
loop_
_entity.id
_entity.type
_entity.pdbx_description
1 polymer ?
#
loop_
_entity_poly.entity_id
_entity_poly.type
_entity_poly.pdbx_seq_one_letter_code
_entity_poly.pdbx_strand_id
1 'polypeptide(L)'
;MTVGTPPGGTSGLAARGHTLDSGADGPHWSSALSGLSAELRSMGVRARTDRVVGAVDAVADGPRPRVQQALLRPHRGRLWWWLDCGADPALPPPHRTPLAPAARPAEAARRIARVLRARHG
;
A
#
# COMPACT_ATOMS: atom_id res chain seq x y z
N MET A 1 38.27 47.36 -4.59
CA MET A 1 38.57 45.94 -4.81
C MET A 1 37.23 45.23 -4.97
N THR A 2 36.91 44.77 -6.17
CA THR A 2 35.57 44.26 -6.55
C THR A 2 35.67 42.76 -6.78
N VAL A 3 35.02 41.95 -5.95
CA VAL A 3 34.93 40.49 -6.16
C VAL A 3 33.76 40.20 -7.08
N GLY A 4 34.04 39.63 -8.25
CA GLY A 4 33.07 39.24 -9.25
C GLY A 4 32.31 37.96 -8.86
N THR A 5 31.01 37.98 -9.10
CA THR A 5 30.12 36.81 -9.02
C THR A 5 30.24 36.00 -10.31
N PRO A 6 30.42 34.66 -10.26
CA PRO A 6 30.29 33.82 -11.45
C PRO A 6 28.80 33.46 -11.70
N PRO A 7 28.34 33.42 -12.96
CA PRO A 7 27.01 32.91 -13.30
C PRO A 7 27.04 31.42 -13.66
N GLY A 8 25.93 30.73 -13.40
CA GLY A 8 25.48 29.59 -14.20
C GLY A 8 26.11 28.22 -13.88
N GLY A 9 25.33 27.38 -13.19
CA GLY A 9 25.57 25.94 -13.08
C GLY A 9 24.25 25.20 -12.92
N THR A 10 23.51 25.04 -14.01
CA THR A 10 22.38 24.12 -14.10
C THR A 10 22.85 22.67 -14.10
N SER A 11 22.00 21.79 -13.55
CA SER A 11 22.04 20.32 -13.69
C SER A 11 23.14 19.59 -12.93
N GLY A 12 22.91 19.43 -11.63
CA GLY A 12 23.38 18.26 -10.89
C GLY A 12 22.19 17.36 -10.59
N LEU A 13 22.11 16.23 -11.28
CA LEU A 13 21.19 15.12 -11.05
C LEU A 13 21.38 14.58 -9.61
N ALA A 14 20.78 15.23 -8.62
CA ALA A 14 20.73 14.71 -7.26
C ALA A 14 19.57 13.71 -7.16
N ALA A 15 19.92 12.45 -7.42
CA ALA A 15 19.32 11.23 -6.89
C ALA A 15 17.84 11.28 -6.47
N ARG A 16 17.00 10.60 -7.28
CA ARG A 16 15.69 10.08 -6.88
C ARG A 16 15.83 9.25 -5.59
N GLY A 17 15.59 9.87 -4.45
CA GLY A 17 15.54 9.21 -3.16
C GLY A 17 14.95 10.17 -2.15
N HIS A 18 13.87 9.77 -1.50
CA HIS A 18 13.19 10.47 -0.41
C HIS A 18 12.20 11.56 -0.82
N THR A 19 11.00 11.14 -1.24
CA THR A 19 9.78 11.94 -1.06
C THR A 19 8.73 11.07 -0.40
N LEU A 20 8.99 10.70 0.86
CA LEU A 20 7.95 10.28 1.80
C LEU A 20 7.76 11.39 2.82
N ASP A 21 7.42 12.60 2.37
CA ASP A 21 7.20 13.73 3.29
C ASP A 21 6.09 14.66 2.80
N SER A 22 4.94 14.06 2.46
CA SER A 22 3.72 14.83 2.21
C SER A 22 2.51 14.00 2.59
N GLY A 23 2.37 13.69 3.88
CA GLY A 23 1.13 13.27 4.54
C GLY A 23 0.42 12.02 4.01
N ALA A 24 -0.59 11.56 4.75
CA ALA A 24 -1.60 10.65 4.23
C ALA A 24 -2.41 11.25 3.05
N ASP A 25 -2.17 12.52 2.71
CA ASP A 25 -2.78 13.30 1.63
C ASP A 25 -1.94 13.40 0.34
N GLY A 26 -0.82 12.68 0.24
CA GLY A 26 -0.01 12.69 -0.99
C GLY A 26 -0.71 12.03 -2.19
N PRO A 27 -0.47 12.49 -3.44
CA PRO A 27 -1.03 11.86 -4.65
C PRO A 27 -0.62 10.39 -4.79
N HIS A 28 0.52 10.02 -4.22
CA HIS A 28 1.02 8.65 -4.18
C HIS A 28 0.20 7.73 -3.24
N TRP A 29 -0.38 8.26 -2.16
CA TRP A 29 -1.21 7.52 -1.22
C TRP A 29 -2.56 7.17 -1.84
N SER A 30 -3.24 8.18 -2.39
CA SER A 30 -4.50 8.01 -3.11
C SER A 30 -4.35 7.12 -4.34
N SER A 31 -3.26 7.28 -5.10
CA SER A 31 -2.98 6.42 -6.25
C SER A 31 -2.73 4.96 -5.83
N ALA A 32 -2.04 4.72 -4.72
CA ALA A 32 -1.81 3.37 -4.22
C ALA A 32 -3.13 2.70 -3.83
N LEU A 33 -3.98 3.38 -3.05
CA LEU A 33 -5.28 2.88 -2.61
C LEU A 33 -6.20 2.54 -3.80
N SER A 34 -6.28 3.44 -4.78
CA SER A 34 -7.04 3.23 -6.02
C SER A 34 -6.48 2.07 -6.83
N GLY A 35 -5.14 1.98 -6.96
CA GLY A 35 -4.47 0.90 -7.69
C GLY A 35 -4.78 -0.48 -7.09
N LEU A 36 -4.62 -0.64 -5.77
CA LEU A 36 -4.96 -1.91 -5.12
C LEU A 36 -6.45 -2.25 -5.25
N SER A 37 -7.32 -1.25 -5.08
CA SER A 37 -8.77 -1.45 -5.20
C SER A 37 -9.19 -1.87 -6.60
N ALA A 38 -8.56 -1.31 -7.64
CA ALA A 38 -8.80 -1.68 -9.04
C ALA A 38 -8.37 -3.13 -9.33
N GLU A 39 -7.19 -3.53 -8.87
CA GLU A 39 -6.67 -4.90 -9.03
C GLU A 39 -7.52 -5.94 -8.29
N LEU A 40 -8.01 -5.63 -7.09
CA LEU A 40 -8.94 -6.51 -6.39
C LEU A 40 -10.25 -6.69 -7.18
N ARG A 41 -10.81 -5.59 -7.70
CA ARG A 41 -12.03 -5.63 -8.52
C ARG A 41 -11.85 -6.38 -9.83
N SER A 42 -10.69 -6.26 -10.49
CA SER A 42 -10.40 -7.00 -11.73
C SER A 42 -10.37 -8.51 -11.52
N MET A 43 -10.06 -8.96 -10.29
CA MET A 43 -10.13 -10.37 -9.89
C MET A 43 -11.50 -10.80 -9.33
N GLY A 44 -12.52 -9.93 -9.41
CA GLY A 44 -13.85 -10.21 -8.88
C GLY A 44 -13.97 -10.11 -7.35
N VAL A 45 -12.99 -9.48 -6.68
CA VAL A 45 -13.03 -9.25 -5.23
C VAL A 45 -13.58 -7.86 -4.96
N ARG A 46 -14.63 -7.78 -4.13
CA ARG A 46 -15.17 -6.48 -3.72
C ARG A 46 -14.15 -5.75 -2.84
N ALA A 47 -13.89 -4.48 -3.13
CA ALA A 47 -12.92 -3.66 -2.40
C ALA A 47 -13.58 -2.40 -1.83
N ARG A 48 -13.40 -2.17 -0.51
CA ARG A 48 -13.79 -0.95 0.20
C ARG A 48 -12.52 -0.24 0.69
N THR A 49 -12.39 1.03 0.37
CA THR A 49 -11.22 1.83 0.75
C THR A 49 -11.55 2.73 1.92
N ASP A 50 -10.69 2.73 2.95
CA ASP A 50 -10.66 3.75 3.98
C ASP A 50 -9.42 4.63 3.77
N ARG A 51 -9.64 5.86 3.31
CA ARG A 51 -8.56 6.80 3.02
C ARG A 51 -7.95 7.42 4.27
N VAL A 52 -8.71 7.49 5.37
CA VAL A 52 -8.29 8.10 6.65
C VAL A 52 -7.16 7.28 7.24
N VAL A 53 -7.34 5.96 7.30
CA VAL A 53 -6.32 5.06 7.86
C VAL A 53 -5.42 4.43 6.80
N GLY A 54 -5.73 4.59 5.51
CA GLY A 54 -5.01 3.95 4.40
C GLY A 54 -5.27 2.46 4.32
N ALA A 55 -6.51 2.05 4.50
CA ALA A 55 -6.91 0.65 4.44
C ALA A 55 -7.66 0.33 3.14
N VAL A 56 -7.52 -0.91 2.69
CA VAL A 56 -8.39 -1.52 1.69
C VAL A 56 -8.89 -2.84 2.26
N ASP A 57 -10.19 -2.92 2.46
CA ASP A 57 -10.88 -4.15 2.84
C ASP A 57 -11.25 -4.91 1.57
N ALA A 58 -10.70 -6.10 1.43
CA ALA A 58 -11.05 -7.07 0.40
C ALA A 58 -12.11 -8.02 0.95
N VAL A 59 -13.27 -8.04 0.32
CA VAL A 59 -14.42 -8.84 0.73
C VAL A 59 -14.63 -9.96 -0.28
N ALA A 60 -14.59 -11.19 0.20
CA ALA A 60 -15.03 -12.35 -0.56
C ALA A 60 -16.48 -12.66 -0.20
N ASP A 61 -17.36 -12.52 -1.18
CA ASP A 61 -18.75 -12.94 -1.10
C ASP A 61 -18.85 -14.47 -1.19
N GLY A 62 -19.65 -15.08 -0.32
CA GLY A 62 -19.81 -16.51 -0.20
C GLY A 62 -20.66 -16.89 1.01
N PRO A 63 -20.94 -18.19 1.23
CA PRO A 63 -21.80 -18.65 2.34
C PRO A 63 -21.25 -18.29 3.72
N ARG A 64 -19.95 -18.01 3.82
CA ARG A 64 -19.31 -17.37 4.97
C ARG A 64 -18.53 -16.15 4.47
N PRO A 65 -19.11 -14.94 4.52
CA PRO A 65 -18.44 -13.74 4.05
C PRO A 65 -17.15 -13.51 4.84
N ARG A 66 -16.08 -13.16 4.13
CA ARG A 66 -14.75 -12.97 4.72
C ARG A 66 -14.20 -11.63 4.31
N VAL A 67 -13.56 -10.96 5.27
CA VAL A 67 -12.87 -9.70 5.06
C VAL A 67 -11.40 -9.91 5.30
N GLN A 68 -10.56 -9.37 4.44
CA GLN A 68 -9.12 -9.25 4.61
C GLN A 68 -8.74 -7.79 4.45
N GLN A 69 -8.13 -7.22 5.48
CA GLN A 69 -7.77 -5.81 5.48
C GLN A 69 -6.30 -5.64 5.10
N ALA A 70 -6.04 -4.77 4.13
CA ALA A 70 -4.69 -4.36 3.75
C ALA A 70 -4.44 -2.92 4.19
N LEU A 71 -3.35 -2.67 4.92
CA LEU A 71 -2.96 -1.36 5.43
C LEU A 71 -1.75 -0.83 4.67
N LEU A 72 -1.81 0.44 4.28
CA LEU A 72 -0.70 1.16 3.67
C LEU A 72 0.17 1.78 4.77
N ARG A 73 1.41 1.33 4.91
CA ARG A 73 2.33 1.83 5.94
C ARG A 73 3.73 2.08 5.40
N PRO A 74 4.43 3.12 5.89
CA PRO A 74 5.84 3.32 5.60
C PRO A 74 6.69 2.14 6.11
N HIS A 75 7.63 1.70 5.30
CA HIS A 75 8.62 0.69 5.66
C HIS A 75 9.92 0.95 4.89
N ARG A 76 11.02 1.17 5.63
CA ARG A 76 12.37 1.40 5.07
C ARG A 76 12.40 2.45 3.96
N GLY A 77 11.74 3.59 4.16
CA GLY A 77 11.74 4.68 3.19
C GLY A 77 10.84 4.47 1.96
N ARG A 78 9.98 3.45 1.95
CA ARG A 78 8.97 3.21 0.90
C ARG A 78 7.61 2.89 1.50
N LEU A 79 6.52 3.13 0.77
CA LEU A 79 5.20 2.65 1.18
C LEU A 79 5.02 1.16 0.85
N TRP A 80 4.40 0.43 1.76
CA TRP A 80 4.15 -1.01 1.66
C TRP A 80 2.72 -1.35 2.03
N TRP A 81 2.18 -2.38 1.37
CA TRP A 81 0.96 -3.05 1.76
C TRP A 81 1.25 -4.09 2.82
N TRP A 82 0.47 -4.04 3.90
CA TRP A 82 0.52 -4.99 5.01
C TRP A 82 -0.83 -5.66 5.14
N LEU A 83 -0.88 -6.98 5.23
CA LEU A 83 -2.09 -7.71 5.57
C LEU A 83 -2.30 -7.62 7.08
N ASP A 84 -3.47 -7.17 7.51
CA ASP A 84 -3.90 -7.26 8.89
C ASP A 84 -4.62 -8.59 9.11
N CYS A 85 -3.95 -9.49 9.84
CA CYS A 85 -4.45 -10.80 10.22
C CYS A 85 -5.23 -10.77 11.55
N GLY A 86 -5.58 -9.58 12.06
CA GLY A 86 -6.13 -9.36 13.41
C GLY A 86 -7.54 -9.92 13.66
N ALA A 87 -8.13 -10.62 12.69
CA ALA A 87 -9.39 -11.34 12.88
C ALA A 87 -9.21 -12.70 13.60
N ASP A 88 -7.97 -13.14 13.83
CA ASP A 88 -7.69 -14.39 14.54
C ASP A 88 -7.16 -14.10 15.96
N PRO A 89 -7.99 -14.28 17.01
CA PRO A 89 -7.59 -14.05 18.40
C PRO A 89 -6.52 -15.04 18.90
N ALA A 90 -6.20 -16.10 18.14
CA ALA A 90 -5.17 -17.07 18.50
C ALA A 90 -3.76 -16.68 18.05
N LEU A 91 -3.59 -15.64 17.23
CA LEU A 91 -2.27 -15.19 16.79
C LEU A 91 -1.64 -14.24 17.82
N PRO A 92 -0.35 -14.38 18.18
CA PRO A 92 0.32 -13.37 18.99
C PRO A 92 0.64 -12.13 18.12
N PRO A 93 0.48 -10.91 18.65
CA PRO A 93 0.85 -9.69 17.94
C PRO A 93 2.36 -9.62 17.66
N PRO A 94 2.79 -8.94 16.58
CA PRO A 94 1.97 -8.16 15.64
C PRO A 94 1.34 -9.03 14.54
N HIS A 95 0.03 -8.92 14.37
CA HIS A 95 -0.76 -9.65 13.36
C HIS A 95 -0.56 -9.14 11.92
N ARG A 96 0.54 -8.44 11.62
CA ARG A 96 0.73 -7.75 10.33
C ARG A 96 1.80 -8.41 9.50
N THR A 97 1.41 -8.90 8.32
CA THR A 97 2.33 -9.55 7.39
C THR A 97 2.59 -8.64 6.19
N PRO A 98 3.85 -8.34 5.83
CA PRO A 98 4.13 -7.53 4.65
C PRO A 98 3.73 -8.28 3.37
N LEU A 99 2.99 -7.61 2.49
CA LEU A 99 2.52 -8.15 1.23
C LEU A 99 3.47 -7.76 0.09
N ALA A 100 3.52 -6.48 -0.26
CA ALA A 100 4.30 -5.97 -1.38
C ALA A 100 4.52 -4.46 -1.25
N PRO A 101 5.50 -3.89 -1.96
CA PRO A 101 5.62 -2.44 -2.12
C PRO A 101 4.34 -1.84 -2.72
N ALA A 102 4.00 -0.60 -2.33
CA ALA A 102 2.80 0.09 -2.81
C ALA A 102 2.78 0.29 -4.33
N ALA A 103 3.95 0.36 -4.97
CA ALA A 103 4.12 0.45 -6.42
C ALA A 103 3.76 -0.86 -7.17
N ARG A 104 3.42 -1.94 -6.46
CA ARG A 104 3.05 -3.25 -7.03
C ARG A 104 1.67 -3.70 -6.55
N PRO A 105 0.59 -3.00 -6.91
CA PRO A 105 -0.76 -3.31 -6.44
C PRO A 105 -1.23 -4.72 -6.87
N ALA A 106 -0.89 -5.15 -8.09
CA ALA A 106 -1.25 -6.48 -8.59
C ALA A 106 -0.63 -7.62 -7.74
N GLU A 107 0.60 -7.45 -7.26
CA GLU A 107 1.26 -8.44 -6.39
C GLU A 107 0.55 -8.55 -5.04
N ALA A 108 0.23 -7.40 -4.42
CA ALA A 108 -0.52 -7.36 -3.17
C ALA A 108 -1.90 -8.00 -3.34
N ALA A 109 -2.62 -7.64 -4.40
CA ALA A 109 -3.95 -8.15 -4.67
C ALA A 109 -3.95 -9.68 -4.84
N ARG A 110 -3.00 -10.24 -5.61
CA ARG A 110 -2.87 -11.71 -5.78
C ARG A 110 -2.66 -12.42 -4.45
N ARG A 111 -1.85 -11.87 -3.54
CA ARG A 111 -1.62 -12.46 -2.21
C ARG A 111 -2.90 -12.41 -1.36
N ILE A 112 -3.61 -11.28 -1.35
CA ILE A 112 -4.89 -11.15 -0.62
C ILE A 112 -5.93 -12.15 -1.16
N ALA A 113 -6.08 -12.25 -2.49
CA ALA A 113 -6.98 -13.21 -3.12
C ALA A 113 -6.61 -14.66 -2.78
N ARG A 114 -5.31 -14.99 -2.72
CA ARG A 114 -4.84 -16.31 -2.27
C ARG A 114 -5.23 -16.59 -0.82
N VAL A 115 -5.08 -15.63 0.09
CA VAL A 115 -5.48 -15.80 1.51
C VAL A 115 -6.99 -16.01 1.63
N LEU A 116 -7.78 -15.24 0.88
CA LEU A 116 -9.24 -15.39 0.84
C LEU A 116 -9.66 -16.79 0.36
N ARG A 117 -8.98 -17.33 -0.66
CA ARG A 117 -9.24 -18.67 -1.20
C ARG A 117 -8.71 -19.80 -0.29
N ALA A 118 -7.53 -19.65 0.30
CA ALA A 118 -6.88 -20.70 1.08
C ALA A 118 -7.67 -21.07 2.34
N ARG A 119 -8.42 -20.12 2.92
CA ARG A 119 -9.27 -20.40 4.07
C ARG A 119 -10.61 -21.09 3.71
N HIS A 120 -10.83 -21.45 2.44
CA HIS A 120 -12.02 -22.15 1.93
C HIS A 120 -11.87 -23.69 1.90
N GLY A 121 -10.67 -24.22 2.16
CA GLY A 121 -10.45 -25.66 2.43
C GLY A 121 -10.56 -25.95 3.91
#